data_AF-A0A3C0FZS9-F1
#
_entry.id   AF-A0A3C0FZS9-F1
#
_cell.length_a   1.000
_cell.length_b   1.000
_cell.length_c   1.000
_cell.angle_alpha   90.00
_cell.angle_beta   90.00
_cell.angle_gamma   90.00
#
_symmetry.space_group_name_H-M   'P 1'
#
loop_
_entity.id
_entity.type
_entity.pdbx_description
1 polymer ?
#
loop_
_entity_poly.entity_id
_entity_poly.type
_entity_poly.pdbx_seq_one_letter_code
_entity_poly.pdbx_strand_id
1 'polypeptide(L)'
;GKYEDHHNVTYTDEAIEACVKLTNRYMTDRFLPDKAIDALDEAGSRVHIVNMDVPKQILELEKKLEDVRELKNSVVKKQKYEEAAKLR
;
A
#
# COMPACT_ATOMS: atom_id res chain seq x y z
N GLY A 1 -8.19 15.39 15.30
CA GLY A 1 -8.57 16.48 14.37
C GLY A 1 -8.83 15.90 12.98
N LYS A 2 -9.52 16.60 12.06
CA LYS A 2 -10.05 15.96 10.82
C LYS A 2 -9.06 15.06 10.05
N TYR A 3 -7.79 15.48 9.91
CA TYR A 3 -6.74 14.68 9.24
C TYR A 3 -6.22 13.52 10.09
N GLU A 4 -6.02 13.74 11.39
CA GLU A 4 -5.64 12.70 12.34
C GLU A 4 -6.67 11.59 12.41
N ASP A 5 -7.96 11.97 12.41
CA ASP A 5 -9.07 11.03 12.49
C ASP A 5 -9.21 10.25 11.16
N HIS A 6 -8.90 10.89 10.02
CA HIS A 6 -8.93 10.25 8.70
C HIS A 6 -7.82 9.19 8.55
N HIS A 7 -6.61 9.50 9.01
CA HIS A 7 -5.46 8.60 8.91
C HIS A 7 -5.27 7.73 10.15
N ASN A 8 -6.06 7.93 11.19
CA ASN A 8 -5.93 7.24 12.47
C ASN A 8 -4.49 7.37 13.06
N VAL A 9 -3.91 8.57 12.95
CA VAL A 9 -2.57 8.94 13.45
C VAL A 9 -2.65 10.22 14.28
N THR A 10 -1.66 10.46 15.13
CA THR A 10 -1.50 11.75 15.82
C THR A 10 -0.30 12.48 15.23
N TYR A 11 -0.46 13.75 14.86
CA TYR A 11 0.65 14.55 14.36
C TYR A 11 1.30 15.33 15.50
N THR A 12 2.63 15.30 15.58
CA THR A 12 3.37 16.14 16.53
C THR A 12 3.56 17.54 15.97
N ASP A 13 3.77 18.52 16.84
CA ASP A 13 4.04 19.90 16.43
C ASP A 13 5.29 20.00 15.54
N GLU A 14 6.31 19.19 15.82
CA GLU A 14 7.52 19.11 15.00
C GLU A 14 7.25 18.56 13.60
N ALA A 15 6.34 17.60 13.47
CA ALA A 15 5.95 17.06 12.16
C ALA A 15 5.25 18.13 11.31
N ILE A 16 4.37 18.91 11.92
CA ILE A 16 3.70 20.03 11.26
C ILE A 16 4.72 21.09 10.83
N GLU A 17 5.64 21.47 11.73
CA GLU A 17 6.67 22.46 11.43
C GLU A 17 7.62 21.97 10.32
N ALA A 18 7.98 20.69 10.31
CA ALA A 18 8.78 20.07 9.27
C ALA A 18 8.07 20.09 7.90
N CYS A 19 6.79 19.75 7.85
CA CYS A 19 5.99 19.83 6.62
C CYS A 19 6.01 21.25 6.04
N VAL A 20 5.84 22.28 6.86
CA VAL A 20 5.90 23.67 6.40
C VAL A 20 7.31 24.04 5.91
N LYS A 21 8.35 23.77 6.71
CA LYS A 21 9.75 24.13 6.38
C LYS A 21 10.24 23.45 5.09
N LEU A 22 9.99 22.15 4.95
CA LEU A 22 10.49 21.35 3.83
C LEU A 22 9.75 21.68 2.54
N THR A 23 8.42 21.77 2.58
CA THR A 23 7.64 22.10 1.38
C THR A 23 7.89 23.55 0.93
N ASN A 24 8.11 24.47 1.87
CA ASN A 24 8.53 25.83 1.52
C ASN A 24 9.89 25.86 0.80
N ARG A 25 10.84 25.06 1.27
CA ARG A 25 12.21 25.03 0.72
C ARG A 25 12.32 24.29 -0.61
N TYR A 26 11.59 23.19 -0.77
CA TYR A 26 11.82 22.22 -1.86
C TYR A 26 10.69 22.15 -2.90
N MET A 27 9.48 22.61 -2.57
CA MET A 27 8.35 22.65 -3.49
C MET A 27 8.01 24.11 -3.84
N THR A 28 8.81 24.69 -4.72
CA THR A 28 8.74 26.13 -5.08
C THR A 28 7.64 26.45 -6.09
N ASP A 29 7.09 25.44 -6.75
CA ASP A 29 6.00 25.51 -7.73
C ASP A 29 4.60 25.56 -7.08
N ARG A 30 4.51 25.32 -5.76
CA ARG A 30 3.27 25.34 -4.98
C ARG A 30 3.32 26.36 -3.84
N PHE A 31 2.13 26.76 -3.38
CA PHE A 31 1.95 27.77 -2.34
C PHE A 31 1.54 27.15 -1.00
N LEU A 32 1.93 27.80 0.09
CA LEU A 32 1.41 27.49 1.43
C LEU A 32 -0.02 28.06 1.56
N PRO A 33 -0.89 27.44 2.39
CA PRO A 33 -0.64 26.25 3.22
C PRO A 33 -0.80 24.92 2.48
N ASP A 34 -1.37 24.93 1.27
CA ASP A 34 -1.78 23.75 0.48
C ASP A 34 -0.70 22.68 0.40
N LYS A 35 0.50 23.03 -0.08
CA LYS A 35 1.61 22.07 -0.21
C LYS A 35 2.05 21.41 1.10
N ALA A 36 1.89 22.10 2.23
CA ALA A 36 2.25 21.55 3.53
C ALA A 36 1.17 20.58 4.03
N ILE A 37 -0.10 20.88 3.74
CA ILE A 37 -1.23 20.00 4.06
C ILE A 37 -1.15 18.73 3.21
N ASP A 38 -0.87 18.84 1.91
CA ASP A 38 -0.66 17.68 1.03
C ASP A 38 0.42 16.74 1.57
N ALA A 39 1.58 17.30 1.93
CA ALA A 39 2.69 16.51 2.47
C ALA A 39 2.36 15.83 3.80
N LEU A 40 1.55 16.50 4.64
CA LEU A 40 1.08 15.96 5.92
C LEU A 40 0.07 14.81 5.71
N ASP A 41 -0.83 14.96 4.74
CA ASP A 41 -1.85 13.98 4.36
C ASP A 41 -1.22 12.70 3.80
N GLU A 42 -0.26 12.83 2.87
CA GLU A 42 0.49 11.70 2.33
C GLU A 42 1.31 10.97 3.40
N ALA A 43 1.91 11.71 4.34
CA ALA A 43 2.63 11.13 5.46
C ALA A 43 1.69 10.36 6.40
N GLY A 44 0.51 10.92 6.69
CA GLY A 44 -0.52 10.27 7.51
C GLY A 44 -1.01 8.97 6.91
N SER A 45 -1.38 9.00 5.63
CA SER A 45 -1.81 7.83 4.87
C SER A 45 -0.77 6.71 4.89
N ARG A 46 0.52 7.08 4.71
CA ARG A 46 1.61 6.11 4.70
C ARG A 46 1.80 5.46 6.07
N VAL A 47 1.75 6.23 7.16
CA VAL A 47 1.86 5.69 8.52
C VAL A 47 0.66 4.79 8.85
N HIS A 48 -0.55 5.18 8.45
CA HIS A 48 -1.75 4.35 8.61
C HIS A 48 -1.58 2.96 7.99
N ILE A 49 -1.11 2.91 6.74
CA ILE A 49 -0.90 1.65 6.01
C ILE A 49 0.22 0.83 6.65
N VAL A 50 1.35 1.45 7.00
CA VAL A 50 2.50 0.75 7.59
C VAL A 50 2.18 0.17 8.96
N ASN A 51 1.37 0.86 9.76
CA ASN A 51 0.96 0.41 11.09
C ASN A 51 -0.21 -0.58 11.05
N MET A 52 -0.74 -0.89 9.86
CA MET A 52 -1.77 -1.91 9.71
C MET A 52 -1.12 -3.29 9.89
N ASP A 53 -1.19 -3.83 11.11
CA ASP A 53 -0.77 -5.20 11.38
C ASP A 53 -1.78 -6.16 10.75
N VAL A 54 -1.37 -6.81 9.66
CA VAL A 54 -2.23 -7.78 8.96
C VAL A 54 -2.34 -9.02 9.85
N PRO A 55 -3.56 -9.40 10.29
CA PRO A 55 -3.73 -10.56 11.16
C PRO A 55 -3.14 -11.82 10.53
N LYS A 56 -2.44 -12.64 11.33
CA LYS A 56 -1.82 -13.89 10.85
C LYS A 56 -2.78 -14.79 10.06
N GLN A 57 -4.05 -14.82 10.45
CA GLN A 57 -5.09 -15.58 9.75
C GLN A 57 -5.31 -15.12 8.30
N ILE A 58 -5.22 -13.81 8.03
CA ILE A 58 -5.32 -13.26 6.67
C ILE A 58 -4.12 -13.70 5.84
N LEU A 59 -2.90 -13.59 6.39
CA LEU A 59 -1.67 -14.03 5.72
C LEU A 59 -1.71 -15.53 5.37
N GLU A 60 -2.21 -16.36 6.28
CA GLU A 60 -2.40 -17.80 6.01
C GLU A 60 -3.41 -18.07 4.91
N LEU A 61 -4.50 -17.30 4.86
CA LEU A 61 -5.52 -17.41 3.81
C LEU A 61 -4.98 -16.98 2.44
N GLU A 62 -4.22 -15.88 2.39
CA GLU A 62 -3.56 -15.43 1.15
C GLU A 62 -2.57 -16.48 0.63
N LYS A 63 -1.76 -17.07 1.52
CA LYS A 63 -0.84 -18.15 1.15
C LYS A 63 -1.59 -19.35 0.56
N LYS A 64 -2.67 -19.81 1.21
CA LYS A 64 -3.49 -20.91 0.69
C LYS A 64 -4.10 -20.58 -0.67
N LEU A 65 -4.52 -19.33 -0.87
CA LEU A 65 -5.08 -18.88 -2.15
C LEU A 65 -4.03 -18.94 -3.26
N GLU A 66 -2.80 -18.53 -2.98
CA GLU A 66 -1.71 -18.57 -3.93
C GLU A 66 -1.32 -20.02 -4.28
N ASP A 67 -1.20 -20.89 -3.28
CA ASP A 67 -0.94 -22.33 -3.49
C ASP A 67 -1.99 -22.97 -4.42
N VAL A 68 -3.28 -22.62 -4.23
CA VAL A 68 -4.38 -23.10 -5.09
C VAL A 68 -4.28 -22.54 -6.51
N ARG A 69 -3.87 -21.28 -6.67
CA ARG A 69 -3.67 -20.67 -8.01
C ARG A 69 -2.53 -21.34 -8.75
N GLU A 70 -1.40 -21.55 -8.10
CA GLU A 70 -0.25 -22.24 -8.68
C GLU A 70 -0.60 -23.67 -9.08
N LEU A 71 -1.29 -24.40 -8.19
CA LEU A 71 -1.76 -25.75 -8.47
C LEU A 71 -2.67 -25.76 -9.70
N LYS A 72 -3.66 -24.88 -9.77
CA LYS A 72 -4.56 -24.75 -10.92
C LYS A 72 -3.79 -24.52 -12.22
N ASN A 73 -2.86 -23.56 -12.20
CA ASN A 73 -2.05 -23.23 -13.37
C ASN A 73 -1.18 -24.42 -13.83
N SER A 74 -0.61 -25.17 -12.87
CA SER A 74 0.19 -26.35 -13.15
C SER A 74 -0.62 -27.47 -13.82
N VAL A 75 -1.85 -27.72 -13.35
CA VAL A 75 -2.75 -28.74 -13.88
C VAL A 75 -3.21 -28.36 -15.29
N VAL A 76 -3.63 -27.11 -15.50
CA VAL A 76 -4.02 -26.60 -16.83
C VAL A 76 -2.87 -26.74 -17.82
N LYS A 77 -1.64 -26.46 -17.39
CA LYS A 77 -0.45 -26.59 -18.24
C LYS A 77 -0.20 -28.05 -18.62
N LYS A 78 -0.28 -28.99 -17.66
CA LYS A 78 -0.13 -30.43 -17.89
C LYS A 78 -1.18 -30.99 -18.84
N GLN A 79 -2.45 -30.63 -18.64
CA GLN A 79 -3.56 -31.08 -19.48
C GLN A 79 -3.36 -30.65 -20.94
N LYS A 80 -2.90 -29.41 -21.18
CA LYS A 80 -2.58 -28.91 -22.52
C LYS A 80 -1.43 -29.69 -23.17
N TYR A 81 -0.42 -30.12 -22.42
CA TYR A 81 0.66 -30.94 -22.95
C TYR A 81 0.18 -32.35 -23.34
N GLU A 82 -0.67 -32.98 -22.53
CA GLU A 82 -1.23 -34.31 -22.84
C GLU A 82 -2.12 -34.28 -24.10
N GLU A 83 -2.97 -33.27 -24.23
CA GLU A 83 -3.80 -33.11 -25.44
C GLU A 83 -2.95 -32.86 -26.70
N ALA A 84 -1.92 -32.02 -26.59
CA ALA A 84 -0.99 -31.77 -27.69
C ALA A 84 -0.22 -33.03 -28.11
N ALA A 85 0.09 -33.94 -27.17
CA ALA A 85 0.77 -35.20 -27.47
C ALA A 85 -0.14 -36.20 -28.22
N LYS A 86 -1.46 -36.15 -28.04
CA LYS A 86 -2.44 -37.04 -28.70
C LYS A 86 -2.73 -36.67 -30.16
N LEU A 87 -2.41 -35.44 -30.58
CA LEU A 87 -2.64 -34.92 -31.94
C LEU A 87 -1.42 -35.10 -32.87
N ARG A 88 -0.42 -35.90 -32.47
CA ARG A 88 0.78 -36.23 -33.26
C ARG A 88 0.70 -37.62 -33.87
#